data_AF-A0A970EP01-F1
#
_entry.id   AF-A0A970EP01-F1
#
_cell.length_a   1.000
_cell.length_b   1.000
_cell.length_c   1.000
_cell.angle_alpha   90.00
_cell.angle_beta   90.00
_cell.angle_gamma   90.00
#
_symmetry.space_group_name_H-M   'P 1'
#
loop_
_entity.id
_entity.type
_entity.pdbx_description
1 polymer ?
#
loop_
_entity_poly.entity_id
_entity_poly.type
_entity_poly.pdbx_seq_one_letter_code
_entity_poly.pdbx_strand_id
1 'polypeptide(L)'
;MTDRTLTPIALIRAEEWKAIVYYCLTEDTEHNYECPDDHAIVVWTTHDGETDGPSMHGAFSCESSLQTPGFVNVFWLSGNCPSPEGFTWEGNWSPHMARTHFMELYERALGKKYAASRSENRG
;
A
#
# COMPACT_ATOMS: atom_id res chain seq x y z
N MET A 1 15.70 -16.96 -10.50
CA MET A 1 14.53 -16.17 -10.06
C MET A 1 14.95 -15.53 -8.75
N THR A 2 15.21 -14.23 -8.74
CA THR A 2 15.48 -13.49 -7.51
C THR A 2 14.18 -13.49 -6.70
N ASP A 3 14.18 -14.16 -5.55
CA ASP A 3 13.11 -14.07 -4.56
C ASP A 3 12.90 -12.58 -4.27
N ARG A 4 11.83 -12.00 -4.81
CA ARG A 4 11.37 -10.69 -4.38
C ARG A 4 10.83 -10.93 -2.97
N THR A 5 11.64 -10.62 -1.96
CA THR A 5 11.24 -10.72 -0.56
C THR A 5 10.03 -9.83 -0.32
N LEU A 6 8.83 -10.41 -0.40
CA LEU A 6 7.58 -9.75 -0.04
C LEU A 6 7.69 -9.37 1.44
N THR A 7 7.77 -8.08 1.72
CA THR A 7 7.86 -7.59 3.11
C THR A 7 6.45 -7.36 3.63
N PRO A 8 5.98 -8.12 4.65
CA PRO A 8 4.72 -7.83 5.29
C PRO A 8 4.80 -6.49 6.01
N ILE A 9 3.87 -5.58 5.72
CA ILE A 9 3.81 -4.24 6.29
C ILE A 9 2.68 -4.07 7.31
N ALA A 10 1.62 -4.88 7.21
CA ALA A 10 0.46 -4.83 8.10
C ALA A 10 -0.26 -6.18 8.20
N LEU A 11 -1.05 -6.34 9.28
CA LEU A 11 -1.96 -7.45 9.51
C LEU A 11 -3.32 -6.86 9.89
N ILE A 12 -4.33 -7.01 9.03
CA ILE A 12 -5.67 -6.43 9.23
C ILE A 12 -6.75 -7.49 9.02
N ARG A 13 -7.98 -7.20 9.44
CA ARG A 13 -9.10 -8.11 9.16
C ARG A 13 -9.40 -8.15 7.66
N ALA A 14 -9.89 -9.28 7.17
CA ALA A 14 -10.27 -9.41 5.76
C ALA A 14 -11.36 -8.40 5.35
N GLU A 15 -12.31 -8.09 6.23
CA GLU A 15 -13.32 -7.06 5.97
C GLU A 15 -12.74 -5.63 5.94
N GLU A 16 -11.67 -5.36 6.70
CA GLU A 16 -11.00 -4.06 6.70
C GLU A 16 -10.25 -3.85 5.38
N TRP A 17 -9.62 -4.90 4.84
CA TRP A 17 -9.01 -4.86 3.52
C TRP A 17 -10.03 -4.52 2.43
N LYS A 18 -11.18 -5.20 2.42
CA LYS A 18 -12.26 -4.95 1.44
C LYS A 18 -12.76 -3.51 1.50
N ALA A 19 -12.89 -2.95 2.70
CA ALA A 19 -13.30 -1.56 2.87
C ALA A 19 -12.24 -0.57 2.35
N ILE A 20 -10.94 -0.87 2.51
CA ILE A 20 -9.85 -0.05 1.95
C ILE A 20 -9.85 -0.12 0.42
N VAL A 21 -10.00 -1.31 -0.18
CA VAL A 21 -10.15 -1.47 -1.63
C VAL A 21 -11.34 -0.66 -2.14
N TYR A 22 -12.50 -0.77 -1.48
CA TYR A 22 -13.70 0.00 -1.84
C TYR A 22 -13.46 1.50 -1.75
N TYR A 23 -12.78 1.98 -0.70
CA TYR A 23 -12.40 3.39 -0.56
C TYR A 23 -11.52 3.84 -1.73
N CYS A 24 -10.50 3.07 -2.11
CA CYS A 24 -9.63 3.35 -3.26
C CYS A 24 -10.34 3.35 -4.62
N LEU A 25 -11.53 2.76 -4.73
CA LEU A 25 -12.35 2.78 -5.94
C LEU A 25 -13.28 4.00 -6.02
N THR A 26 -13.40 4.80 -4.94
CA THR A 26 -14.23 6.01 -4.94
C THR A 26 -13.53 7.19 -5.61
N GLU A 27 -14.32 8.06 -6.25
CA GLU A 27 -13.83 9.22 -7.04
C GLU A 27 -12.98 10.21 -6.20
N ASP A 28 -13.14 10.20 -4.87
CA ASP A 28 -12.43 11.08 -3.94
C ASP A 28 -10.95 10.70 -3.70
N THR A 29 -10.46 9.59 -4.24
CA THR A 29 -9.08 9.13 -4.00
C THR A 29 -8.06 9.61 -5.05
N GLU A 30 -8.44 10.61 -5.84
CA GLU A 30 -7.57 11.41 -6.73
C GLU A 30 -6.62 10.57 -7.60
N HIS A 31 -7.10 9.68 -8.48
CA HIS A 31 -6.29 9.00 -9.53
C HIS A 31 -4.98 8.29 -9.10
N ASN A 32 -4.68 8.25 -7.80
CA ASN A 32 -3.42 7.78 -7.23
C ASN A 32 -3.47 6.28 -6.94
N TYR A 33 -4.66 5.68 -6.97
CA TYR A 33 -4.86 4.27 -6.73
C TYR A 33 -5.61 3.60 -7.88
N GLU A 34 -5.22 2.36 -8.16
CA GLU A 34 -5.96 1.44 -9.01
C GLU A 34 -6.08 0.11 -8.29
N CYS A 35 -7.28 -0.46 -8.27
CA CYS A 35 -7.53 -1.80 -7.72
C CYS A 35 -7.88 -2.76 -8.86
N PRO A 36 -6.89 -3.45 -9.46
CA PRO A 36 -7.15 -4.34 -10.59
C PRO A 36 -7.96 -5.59 -10.18
N ASP A 37 -7.91 -5.95 -8.91
CA ASP A 37 -8.71 -7.02 -8.28
C ASP A 37 -8.90 -6.77 -6.77
N ASP A 38 -9.58 -7.71 -6.10
CA ASP A 38 -9.86 -7.67 -4.66
C ASP A 38 -8.61 -7.90 -3.78
N HIS A 39 -7.43 -8.12 -4.36
CA HIS A 39 -6.20 -8.49 -3.67
C HIS A 39 -5.05 -7.51 -3.86
N ALA A 40 -5.20 -6.50 -4.73
CA ALA A 40 -4.17 -5.54 -5.03
C ALA A 40 -4.68 -4.09 -5.05
N ILE A 41 -3.83 -3.19 -4.54
CA ILE A 41 -3.99 -1.75 -4.67
C ILE A 41 -2.68 -1.22 -5.25
N VAL A 42 -2.70 -0.88 -6.53
CA VAL A 42 -1.61 -0.23 -7.24
C VAL A 42 -1.61 1.25 -6.87
N VAL A 43 -0.42 1.77 -6.62
CA VAL A 43 -0.17 3.17 -6.29
C VAL A 43 0.50 3.81 -7.51
N TRP A 44 -0.14 4.84 -8.05
CA TRP A 44 0.33 5.63 -9.17
C TRP A 44 0.96 6.93 -8.67
N THR A 45 1.96 7.41 -9.41
CA THR A 45 2.63 8.68 -9.15
C THR A 45 2.87 9.43 -10.47
N THR A 46 2.89 10.75 -10.41
CA THR A 46 3.12 11.63 -11.58
C THR A 46 4.45 12.33 -11.47
N HIS A 47 5.11 12.54 -12.62
CA HIS A 47 6.36 13.28 -12.67
C HIS A 47 6.10 14.79 -12.57
N ASP A 48 6.65 15.45 -11.55
CA ASP A 48 6.81 16.89 -11.42
C ASP A 48 7.48 17.47 -12.67
N GLY A 49 6.71 18.14 -13.51
CA GLY A 49 7.21 18.95 -14.62
C GLY A 49 7.11 18.37 -16.02
N GLU A 50 6.58 17.15 -16.21
CA GLU A 50 6.33 16.59 -17.55
C GLU A 50 4.84 16.31 -17.80
N THR A 51 4.43 16.41 -19.07
CA THR A 51 3.11 15.96 -19.58
C THR A 51 3.01 14.44 -19.69
N ASP A 52 3.98 13.71 -19.16
CA ASP A 52 4.04 12.25 -19.24
C ASP A 52 3.02 11.59 -18.29
N GLY A 53 2.53 10.43 -18.72
CA GLY A 53 1.47 9.70 -18.02
C GLY A 53 1.90 9.17 -16.64
N PRO A 54 0.94 8.79 -15.78
CA PRO A 54 1.22 8.24 -14.46
C PRO A 54 2.11 6.99 -14.55
N SER A 55 3.07 6.87 -13.63
CA SER A 55 3.96 5.71 -13.49
C SER A 55 3.65 4.92 -12.22
N MET A 56 3.86 3.60 -12.28
CA MET A 56 3.58 2.73 -11.14
C MET A 56 4.63 2.93 -10.05
N HIS A 57 4.20 3.47 -8.91
CA HIS A 57 5.02 3.69 -7.73
C HIS A 57 5.29 2.39 -6.96
N GLY A 58 4.27 1.53 -6.89
CA GLY A 58 4.31 0.23 -6.24
C GLY A 58 2.91 -0.31 -6.02
N ALA A 59 2.78 -1.41 -5.28
CA ALA A 59 1.48 -2.01 -4.99
C ALA A 59 1.42 -2.59 -3.57
N PHE A 60 0.28 -2.41 -2.92
CA PHE A 60 -0.12 -3.21 -1.78
C PHE A 60 -0.78 -4.48 -2.29
N SER A 61 -0.34 -5.64 -1.80
CA SER A 61 -1.03 -6.93 -2.05
C SER A 61 -1.44 -7.57 -0.74
N CYS A 62 -2.51 -8.38 -0.77
CA CYS A 62 -2.95 -9.11 0.41
C CYS A 62 -2.95 -10.63 0.21
N GLU A 63 -2.65 -11.36 1.30
CA GLU A 63 -2.82 -12.81 1.36
C GLU A 63 -3.44 -13.20 2.69
N SER A 64 -4.30 -14.23 2.68
CA SER A 64 -4.90 -14.78 3.90
C SER A 64 -3.83 -15.19 4.92
N SER A 65 -3.98 -14.75 6.16
CA SER A 65 -3.06 -15.14 7.23
C SER A 65 -3.29 -16.60 7.63
N LEU A 66 -2.25 -17.41 7.49
CA LEU A 66 -2.25 -18.80 7.97
C LEU A 66 -2.21 -18.90 9.51
N GLN A 67 -1.74 -17.84 10.18
CA GLN A 67 -1.54 -17.81 11.63
C GLN A 67 -2.73 -17.17 12.37
N THR A 68 -3.53 -16.35 11.69
CA THR A 68 -4.63 -15.61 12.31
C THR A 68 -5.86 -15.66 11.41
N PRO A 69 -6.76 -16.65 11.62
CA PRO A 69 -7.96 -16.80 10.81
C PRO A 69 -8.81 -15.52 10.78
N GLY A 70 -9.30 -15.15 9.59
CA GLY A 70 -10.07 -13.92 9.36
C GLY A 70 -9.22 -12.66 9.13
N PHE A 71 -7.89 -12.77 9.14
CA PHE A 71 -6.98 -11.68 8.85
C PHE A 71 -6.23 -11.90 7.53
N VAL A 72 -5.76 -10.81 6.95
CA VAL A 72 -4.87 -10.80 5.79
C VAL A 72 -3.55 -10.12 6.15
N ASN A 73 -2.45 -10.70 5.67
CA ASN A 73 -1.17 -10.02 5.61
C ASN A 73 -1.19 -9.07 4.43
N VAL A 74 -0.76 -7.83 4.65
CA VAL A 74 -0.56 -6.85 3.58
C VAL A 74 0.92 -6.74 3.32
N PHE A 75 1.31 -6.81 2.05
CA PHE A 75 2.69 -6.73 1.59
C PHE A 75 2.89 -5.50 0.72
N TRP A 76 4.11 -4.97 0.72
CA TRP A 76 4.51 -3.94 -0.22
C TRP A 76 5.39 -4.51 -1.33
N LEU A 77 4.99 -4.23 -2.57
CA LEU A 77 5.76 -4.44 -3.77
C LEU A 77 6.23 -3.08 -4.29
N SER A 78 7.50 -2.74 -4.03
CA SER A 78 8.10 -1.52 -4.61
C SER A 78 8.01 -1.56 -6.14
N GLY A 79 7.67 -0.42 -6.74
CA GLY A 79 7.80 -0.22 -8.16
C GLY A 79 9.26 -0.32 -8.61
N ASN A 80 9.46 -0.41 -9.93
CA ASN A 80 10.77 -0.32 -10.55
C ASN A 80 10.87 1.05 -11.24
N CYS A 81 10.86 2.16 -10.50
CA CYS A 81 11.11 3.48 -11.09
C CYS A 81 12.61 3.60 -11.44
N PRO A 82 12.97 3.70 -12.74
CA PRO A 82 14.37 3.81 -13.17
C PRO A 82 14.92 5.24 -13.01
N SER A 83 14.06 6.25 -12.95
CA SER A 83 14.41 7.67 -12.87
C SER A 83 13.58 8.37 -11.79
N PRO A 84 13.95 8.24 -10.50
CA PRO A 84 13.15 8.75 -9.39
C PRO A 84 13.20 10.28 -9.22
N GLU A 85 14.12 10.95 -9.93
CA GLU A 85 14.25 12.40 -9.93
C GLU A 85 13.04 13.00 -10.65
N GLY A 86 12.22 13.78 -9.92
CA GLY A 86 11.08 14.48 -10.49
C GLY A 86 9.73 13.80 -10.29
N PHE A 87 9.54 12.87 -9.36
CA PHE A 87 8.17 12.46 -8.97
C PHE A 87 7.62 13.31 -7.84
N THR A 88 6.30 13.56 -7.84
CA THR A 88 5.58 14.27 -6.77
C THR A 88 5.86 13.68 -5.38
N TRP A 89 6.17 12.39 -5.33
CA TRP A 89 6.52 11.64 -4.13
C TRP A 89 7.96 11.13 -4.19
N GLU A 90 8.57 10.94 -3.03
CA GLU A 90 9.94 10.43 -2.89
C GLU A 90 10.12 9.03 -3.55
N GLY A 91 10.61 8.98 -4.79
CA GLY A 91 11.22 7.81 -5.47
C GLY A 91 10.58 6.44 -5.22
N ASN A 92 11.33 5.33 -5.30
CA ASN A 92 10.79 4.02 -4.93
C ASN A 92 10.66 3.93 -3.40
N TRP A 93 9.44 3.76 -2.87
CA TRP A 93 9.24 3.63 -1.42
C TRP A 93 9.94 2.40 -0.85
N SER A 94 10.63 2.63 0.28
CA SER A 94 11.03 1.56 1.19
C SER A 94 9.79 0.92 1.84
N PRO A 95 9.87 -0.33 2.33
CA PRO A 95 8.76 -0.96 3.05
C PRO A 95 8.27 -0.16 4.27
N HIS A 96 9.14 0.62 4.91
CA HIS A 96 8.76 1.48 6.03
C HIS A 96 7.87 2.65 5.58
N MET A 97 8.25 3.32 4.50
CA MET A 97 7.45 4.41 3.92
C MET A 97 6.09 3.91 3.44
N ALA A 98 6.09 2.78 2.73
CA ALA A 98 4.86 2.13 2.29
C ALA A 98 3.95 1.74 3.46
N ARG A 99 4.52 1.26 4.57
CA ARG A 99 3.78 0.99 5.80
C ARG A 99 3.15 2.25 6.39
N THR A 100 3.90 3.35 6.48
CA THR A 100 3.38 4.62 6.98
C THR A 100 2.23 5.11 6.13
N HIS A 101 2.39 5.09 4.80
CA HIS A 101 1.33 5.47 3.87
C HIS A 101 0.09 4.57 3.98
N PHE A 102 0.30 3.25 4.09
CA PHE A 102 -0.79 2.31 4.31
C PHE A 102 -1.58 2.60 5.59
N MET A 103 -0.93 3.06 6.65
CA MET A 103 -1.61 3.44 7.89
C MET A 103 -2.48 4.69 7.71
N GLU A 104 -1.99 5.68 6.98
CA GLU A 104 -2.80 6.86 6.65
C GLU A 104 -4.01 6.48 5.80
N LEU A 105 -3.81 5.61 4.80
CA LEU A 105 -4.88 5.08 3.97
C LEU A 105 -5.90 4.30 4.81
N TYR A 106 -5.44 3.44 5.72
CA TYR A 106 -6.29 2.70 6.67
C TYR A 106 -7.15 3.65 7.51
N GLU A 107 -6.53 4.70 8.08
CA GLU A 107 -7.21 5.68 8.91
C GLU A 107 -8.28 6.46 8.13
N ARG A 108 -7.97 6.86 6.90
CA ARG A 108 -8.92 7.56 6.02
C ARG A 108 -10.09 6.66 5.62
N ALA A 109 -9.79 5.42 5.20
CA ALA A 109 -10.81 4.49 4.72
C ALA A 109 -11.75 3.99 5.83
N LEU A 110 -11.24 3.81 7.05
CA LEU A 110 -11.99 3.17 8.15
C LEU A 110 -12.40 4.12 9.27
N GLY A 111 -11.92 5.38 9.25
CA GLY A 111 -12.20 6.37 10.29
C GLY A 111 -11.63 5.99 11.67
N LYS A 112 -10.63 5.12 11.72
CA LYS A 112 -10.02 4.63 12.98
C LYS A 112 -8.53 4.36 12.82
N LYS A 113 -7.78 4.56 13.91
CA LYS A 113 -6.33 4.31 13.95
C LYS A 113 -5.99 2.85 13.73
N TYR A 114 -4.95 2.59 12.95
CA TYR A 114 -4.38 1.24 12.87
C TYR A 114 -3.79 0.87 14.23
N ALA A 115 -4.32 -0.18 14.84
CA ALA A 115 -3.77 -0.74 16.07
C ALA A 115 -2.47 -1.45 15.69
N ALA A 116 -1.35 -0.73 15.72
CA ALA A 116 -0.04 -1.32 15.51
C ALA A 116 0.08 -2.54 16.44
N SER A 117 0.12 -3.74 15.85
CA SER A 117 0.33 -4.98 16.59
C SER A 117 1.59 -4.80 17.43
N ARG A 118 1.45 -4.90 18.75
CA ARG A 118 2.50 -4.83 19.78
C ARG A 118 3.89 -5.27 19.26
N SER A 119 4.72 -4.32 18.84
CA SER A 119 6.15 -4.55 18.64
C SER A 119 7.02 -3.36 19.08
N GLU A 120 6.48 -2.45 19.89
CA GLU A 120 7.26 -1.47 20.66
C GLU A 120 7.32 -1.80 22.16
N ASN A 121 7.28 -3.09 22.51
CA ASN A 121 7.78 -3.58 23.79
C ASN A 121 8.99 -4.49 23.53
N ARG A 122 10.11 -3.89 23.12
CA ARG A 122 11.42 -4.42 23.47
C ARG A 122 11.92 -3.56 24.62
N GLY A 123 12.09 -4.21 25.78
CA GLY A 123 12.56 -3.59 27.01
C GLY A 123 14.04 -3.27 27.00
#